data_AF-A0A7S0I1N7-F1
#
_entry.id   AF-A0A7S0I1N7-F1
#
_cell.length_a   1.000
_cell.length_b   1.000
_cell.length_c   1.000
_cell.angle_alpha   90.00
_cell.angle_beta   90.00
_cell.angle_gamma   90.00
#
_symmetry.space_group_name_H-M   'P 1'
#
loop_
_entity.id
_entity.type
_entity.pdbx_description
1 polymer ?
#
loop_
_entity_poly.entity_id
_entity_poly.type
_entity_poly.pdbx_seq_one_letter_code
_entity_poly.pdbx_strand_id
1 'polypeptide(L)'
;MLHLWGDAHAPRGRPRGREAAFSAMVEGVFADPSTLATMTAAKHRPLALIEHAQAALHEALGPGGTDVKHESPLEAIVFQRLLDSIQGLGVPLGGCERIQGTPLPYVYVAHLRSFLIVVLCAVPFLFACEWQWATIPLSLLVAVALLGIEAASVECERPFSSSPSKNHHDLERFAVLLSTEVSHMLQRAEARAAAGAQQSGRERAACMEGGAGTGAPAPRVWVAKCT
;
A
#
# COMPACT_ATOMS: atom_id res chain seq x y z
N MET A 1 -0.50 2.67 -10.27
CA MET A 1 -0.76 1.33 -9.73
C MET A 1 -1.82 0.60 -10.55
N LEU A 2 -2.78 1.28 -11.17
CA LEU A 2 -3.72 0.67 -12.13
C LEU A 2 -3.06 0.13 -13.41
N HIS A 3 -1.97 0.74 -13.90
CA HIS A 3 -1.14 0.11 -14.94
C HIS A 3 -0.34 -1.12 -14.46
N LEU A 4 -0.18 -1.30 -13.14
CA LEU A 4 0.55 -2.44 -12.59
C LEU A 4 -0.36 -3.65 -12.26
N TRP A 5 -1.68 -3.48 -12.19
CA TRP A 5 -2.60 -4.55 -11.76
C TRP A 5 -3.98 -4.57 -12.45
N GLY A 6 -4.15 -3.76 -13.50
CA GLY A 6 -5.36 -3.77 -14.34
C GLY A 6 -5.12 -4.53 -15.64
N ASP A 7 -6.04 -5.44 -15.94
CA ASP A 7 -6.24 -6.16 -17.20
C ASP A 7 -5.55 -5.60 -18.45
N ALA A 8 -4.95 -6.49 -19.24
CA ALA A 8 -4.56 -6.23 -20.64
C ALA A 8 -5.73 -5.80 -21.57
N HIS A 9 -6.95 -5.72 -21.03
CA HIS A 9 -8.21 -5.41 -21.73
C HIS A 9 -8.91 -4.15 -21.20
N ALA A 10 -8.33 -3.38 -20.27
CA ALA A 10 -8.91 -2.10 -19.88
C ALA A 10 -8.81 -1.11 -21.07
N PRO A 11 -9.94 -0.56 -21.57
CA PRO A 11 -9.90 0.37 -22.69
C PRO A 11 -9.01 1.56 -22.32
N ARG A 12 -8.13 1.95 -23.25
CA ARG A 12 -7.21 3.10 -23.17
C ARG A 12 -8.00 4.42 -23.10
N GLY A 13 -8.71 4.63 -22.01
CA GLY A 13 -9.38 5.89 -21.67
C GLY A 13 -8.34 6.92 -21.25
N ARG A 14 -8.63 8.19 -21.54
CA ARG A 14 -7.83 9.33 -21.06
C ARG A 14 -7.69 9.23 -19.53
N PRO A 15 -6.47 9.27 -18.97
CA PRO A 15 -6.29 9.20 -17.52
C PRO A 15 -7.07 10.33 -16.85
N ARG A 16 -7.89 10.00 -15.86
CA ARG A 16 -8.56 11.02 -15.05
C ARG A 16 -7.48 11.78 -14.28
N GLY A 17 -7.70 13.06 -13.96
CA GLY A 17 -6.65 13.96 -13.44
C GLY A 17 -5.83 13.44 -12.23
N ARG A 18 -6.35 12.47 -11.47
CA ARG A 18 -5.62 11.76 -10.40
C ARG A 18 -4.63 10.70 -10.92
N GLU A 19 -4.98 9.95 -11.97
CA GLU A 19 -4.08 8.96 -12.58
C GLU A 19 -2.88 9.62 -13.27
N ALA A 20 -3.08 10.81 -13.84
CA ALA A 20 -2.02 11.61 -14.42
C ALA A 20 -1.07 12.15 -13.34
N ALA A 21 -1.61 12.63 -12.21
CA ALA A 21 -0.81 13.06 -11.06
C ALA A 21 -0.06 11.90 -10.40
N PHE A 22 -0.70 10.73 -10.30
CA PHE A 22 -0.08 9.50 -9.80
C PHE A 22 1.04 9.02 -10.73
N SER A 23 0.83 9.04 -12.05
CA SER A 23 1.85 8.63 -13.02
C SER A 23 3.05 9.57 -12.99
N ALA A 24 2.82 10.88 -12.93
CA ALA A 24 3.88 11.88 -12.77
C ALA A 24 4.63 11.75 -11.43
N MET A 25 3.92 11.37 -10.35
CA MET A 25 4.53 11.12 -9.04
C MET A 25 5.37 9.84 -9.03
N VAL A 26 4.89 8.76 -9.65
CA VAL A 26 5.65 7.51 -9.78
C VAL A 26 6.88 7.73 -10.67
N GLU A 27 6.75 8.47 -11.77
CA GLU A 27 7.89 8.90 -12.60
C GLU A 27 8.88 9.77 -11.81
N GLY A 28 8.41 10.57 -10.84
CA GLY A 28 9.27 11.35 -9.95
C GLY A 28 9.96 10.54 -8.85
N VAL A 29 9.32 9.49 -8.33
CA VAL A 29 9.87 8.60 -7.28
C VAL A 29 10.86 7.59 -7.87
N PHE A 30 10.58 7.07 -9.08
CA PHE A 30 11.50 6.23 -9.83
C PHE A 30 12.21 7.08 -10.87
N ALA A 31 13.23 7.84 -10.44
CA ALA A 31 13.96 8.79 -11.26
C ALA A 31 14.66 8.17 -12.50
N ASP A 32 14.78 6.84 -12.58
CA ASP A 32 15.30 6.13 -13.74
C ASP A 32 14.16 5.54 -14.62
N PRO A 33 13.95 6.08 -15.83
CA PRO A 33 12.95 5.56 -16.77
C PRO A 33 13.19 4.11 -17.19
N SER A 34 14.45 3.64 -17.16
CA SER A 34 14.81 2.28 -17.60
C SER A 34 14.40 1.21 -16.57
N THR A 35 14.53 1.54 -15.29
CA THR A 35 14.03 0.72 -14.17
C THR A 35 12.51 0.58 -14.21
N LEU A 36 11.79 1.68 -14.48
CA LEU A 36 10.32 1.67 -14.56
C LEU A 36 9.81 0.84 -15.75
N ALA A 37 10.50 0.90 -16.90
CA ALA A 37 10.20 0.04 -18.05
C ALA A 37 10.40 -1.46 -17.72
N THR A 38 11.46 -1.79 -16.98
CA THR A 38 11.75 -3.16 -16.57
C THR A 38 10.69 -3.70 -15.60
N MET A 39 10.27 -2.89 -14.62
CA MET A 39 9.26 -3.27 -13.63
C MET A 39 7.84 -3.39 -14.21
N THR A 40 7.48 -2.52 -15.15
CA THR A 40 6.16 -2.58 -15.81
C THR A 40 6.05 -3.76 -16.77
N ALA A 41 7.17 -4.21 -17.33
CA ALA A 41 7.28 -5.40 -18.17
C ALA A 41 7.32 -6.72 -17.37
N ALA A 42 7.61 -6.67 -16.06
CA ALA A 42 7.69 -7.86 -15.22
C ALA A 42 6.33 -8.57 -15.09
N LYS A 43 6.34 -9.91 -15.06
CA LYS A 43 5.13 -10.73 -14.89
C LYS A 43 4.43 -10.50 -13.54
N HIS A 44 5.22 -10.40 -12.48
CA HIS A 44 4.76 -10.09 -11.12
C HIS A 44 5.34 -8.74 -10.69
N ARG A 45 4.70 -7.68 -11.17
CA ARG A 45 5.15 -6.31 -10.95
C ARG A 45 5.34 -5.90 -9.49
N PRO A 46 4.44 -6.25 -8.53
CA PRO A 46 4.66 -5.87 -7.14
C PRO A 46 5.84 -6.63 -6.49
N LEU A 47 6.15 -7.84 -6.96
CA LEU A 47 7.34 -8.57 -6.52
C LEU A 47 8.62 -7.90 -7.05
N ALA A 48 8.62 -7.50 -8.33
CA ALA A 48 9.74 -6.79 -8.94
C ALA A 48 10.08 -5.46 -8.20
N LEU A 49 9.07 -4.80 -7.63
CA LEU A 49 9.28 -3.62 -6.78
C LEU A 49 10.00 -3.95 -5.47
N ILE A 50 9.65 -5.06 -4.82
CA ILE A 50 10.29 -5.51 -3.58
C ILE A 50 11.76 -5.90 -3.87
N GLU A 51 12.01 -6.63 -4.95
CA GLU A 51 13.37 -7.00 -5.37
C GLU A 51 14.24 -5.77 -5.63
N HIS A 52 13.69 -4.75 -6.30
CA HIS A 52 14.42 -3.51 -6.53
C HIS A 52 14.66 -2.71 -5.25
N ALA A 53 13.69 -2.67 -4.33
CA ALA A 53 13.88 -2.02 -3.03
C ALA A 53 14.99 -2.70 -2.21
N GLN A 54 15.08 -4.03 -2.28
CA GLN A 54 16.17 -4.78 -1.66
C GLN A 54 17.52 -4.48 -2.32
N ALA A 55 17.57 -4.43 -3.66
CA ALA A 55 18.79 -4.09 -4.39
C ALA A 55 19.29 -2.68 -4.04
N ALA A 56 18.39 -1.69 -3.98
CA ALA A 56 18.70 -0.33 -3.58
C ALA A 56 19.21 -0.24 -2.12
N LEU A 57 18.64 -1.02 -1.20
CA LEU A 57 19.12 -1.10 0.17
C LEU A 57 20.53 -1.73 0.25
N HIS A 58 20.77 -2.80 -0.52
CA HIS A 58 22.08 -3.43 -0.63
C HIS A 58 23.14 -2.51 -1.23
N GLU A 59 22.77 -1.63 -2.17
CA GLU A 59 23.69 -0.63 -2.72
C GLU A 59 23.97 0.49 -1.70
N ALA A 60 22.94 1.00 -1.04
CA ALA A 60 23.07 2.12 -0.09
C ALA A 60 23.81 1.74 1.21
N LEU A 61 23.58 0.54 1.73
CA LEU A 61 24.17 0.06 3.00
C LEU A 61 25.20 -1.07 2.81
N GLY A 62 25.48 -1.47 1.57
CA GLY A 62 26.45 -2.52 1.28
C GLY A 62 27.89 -2.09 1.55
N PRO A 63 28.82 -3.07 1.58
CA PRO A 63 30.23 -2.88 1.97
C PRO A 63 31.08 -1.99 1.03
N GLY A 64 30.47 -1.28 0.08
CA GLY A 64 31.13 -0.35 -0.84
C GLY A 64 30.50 1.04 -0.98
N GLY A 65 29.36 1.32 -0.31
CA GLY A 65 28.58 2.56 -0.51
C GLY A 65 28.92 3.70 0.45
N THR A 66 29.52 3.42 1.60
CA THR A 66 30.03 4.43 2.53
C THR A 66 31.44 4.04 2.97
N ASP A 67 32.39 4.98 2.95
CA ASP A 67 33.75 4.85 3.50
C ASP A 67 33.73 4.82 5.04
N VAL A 68 32.78 4.08 5.60
CA VAL A 68 32.63 3.79 7.02
C VAL A 68 32.88 2.30 7.13
N LYS A 69 34.09 1.92 7.56
CA LYS A 69 34.39 0.54 7.94
C LYS A 69 33.29 0.08 8.91
N HIS A 70 32.55 -0.96 8.53
CA HIS A 70 31.64 -1.68 9.43
C HIS A 70 32.43 -2.29 10.60
N GLU A 71 32.76 -1.47 11.60
CA GLU A 71 33.42 -1.91 12.83
C GLU A 71 32.39 -2.20 13.93
N SER A 72 31.11 -1.85 13.73
CA SER A 72 30.07 -2.02 14.74
C SER A 72 29.08 -3.16 14.40
N PRO A 73 28.84 -4.11 15.32
CA PRO A 73 27.81 -5.15 15.14
C PRO A 73 26.39 -4.58 15.04
N LEU A 74 26.20 -3.30 15.40
CA LEU A 74 24.92 -2.60 15.34
C LEU A 74 24.45 -2.33 13.90
N GLU A 75 25.36 -1.98 12.99
CA GLU A 75 25.01 -1.69 11.58
C GLU A 75 24.48 -2.93 10.87
N ALA A 76 25.10 -4.10 11.12
CA ALA A 76 24.63 -5.38 10.58
C ALA A 76 23.22 -5.73 11.10
N ILE A 77 22.93 -5.44 12.37
CA ILE A 77 21.60 -5.65 12.94
C ILE A 77 20.58 -4.71 12.27
N VAL A 78 20.89 -3.43 12.12
CA VAL A 78 19.99 -2.46 11.47
C VAL A 78 19.72 -2.84 10.02
N PHE A 79 20.76 -3.25 9.28
CA PHE A 79 20.63 -3.72 7.91
C PHE A 79 19.67 -4.92 7.81
N GLN A 80 19.86 -5.93 8.67
CA GLN A 80 18.99 -7.10 8.69
C GLN A 80 17.54 -6.73 9.04
N ARG A 81 17.33 -5.80 9.99
CA ARG A 81 15.98 -5.32 10.33
C ARG A 81 15.28 -4.61 9.17
N LEU A 82 16.03 -3.84 8.38
CA LEU A 82 15.49 -3.16 7.20
C LEU A 82 15.13 -4.17 6.11
N LEU A 83 15.98 -5.17 5.86
CA LEU A 83 15.68 -6.27 4.93
C LEU A 83 14.45 -7.05 5.36
N ASP A 84 14.35 -7.44 6.64
CA ASP A 84 13.18 -8.11 7.20
C ASP A 84 11.89 -7.28 7.00
N SER A 85 11.99 -5.95 7.17
CA SER A 85 10.86 -5.04 6.97
C SER A 85 10.39 -4.98 5.52
N ILE A 86 11.33 -4.95 4.56
CA ILE A 86 11.02 -4.96 3.12
C ILE A 86 10.44 -6.32 2.71
N GLN A 87 11.04 -7.42 3.16
CA GLN A 87 10.52 -8.78 2.92
C GLN A 87 9.14 -8.98 3.54
N GLY A 88 8.87 -8.34 4.68
CA GLY A 88 7.57 -8.33 5.35
C GLY A 88 6.43 -7.82 4.47
N LEU A 89 6.70 -7.00 3.45
CA LEU A 89 5.69 -6.52 2.49
C LEU A 89 5.15 -7.63 1.57
N GLY A 90 5.88 -8.73 1.41
CA GLY A 90 5.46 -9.86 0.57
C GLY A 90 4.24 -10.61 1.13
N VAL A 91 4.09 -10.68 2.45
CA VAL A 91 2.98 -11.36 3.12
C VAL A 91 1.62 -10.72 2.82
N PRO A 92 1.40 -9.41 3.06
CA PRO A 92 0.14 -8.77 2.71
C PRO A 92 -0.10 -8.73 1.19
N LEU A 93 0.96 -8.63 0.38
CA LEU A 93 0.86 -8.72 -1.08
C LEU A 93 0.26 -10.07 -1.52
N GLY A 94 0.82 -11.19 -1.04
CA GLY A 94 0.27 -12.52 -1.33
C GLY A 94 -1.14 -12.71 -0.75
N GLY A 95 -1.45 -12.04 0.37
CA GLY A 95 -2.81 -11.95 0.90
C GLY A 95 -3.79 -11.33 -0.09
N CYS A 96 -3.45 -10.18 -0.66
CA CYS A 96 -4.25 -9.49 -1.67
C CYS A 96 -4.41 -10.33 -2.96
N GLU A 97 -3.34 -10.99 -3.41
CA GLU A 97 -3.40 -11.90 -4.58
C GLU A 97 -4.32 -13.09 -4.32
N ARG A 98 -4.31 -13.66 -3.11
CA ARG A 98 -5.26 -14.72 -2.73
C ARG A 98 -6.70 -14.24 -2.71
N ILE A 99 -6.96 -13.07 -2.11
CA ILE A 99 -8.31 -12.49 -2.05
C ILE A 99 -8.84 -12.22 -3.47
N GLN A 100 -8.00 -11.71 -4.37
CA GLN A 100 -8.38 -11.51 -5.77
C GLN A 100 -8.54 -12.85 -6.52
N GLY A 101 -7.65 -13.81 -6.24
CA GLY A 101 -7.55 -15.10 -6.93
C GLY A 101 -8.55 -16.15 -6.45
N THR A 102 -9.41 -15.84 -5.49
CA THR A 102 -10.48 -16.74 -5.02
C THR A 102 -11.87 -16.28 -5.49
N PRO A 103 -12.17 -16.26 -6.81
CA PRO A 103 -13.54 -16.08 -7.25
C PRO A 103 -14.38 -17.27 -6.80
N LEU A 104 -15.65 -17.03 -6.45
CA LEU A 104 -16.57 -18.13 -6.13
C LEU A 104 -16.71 -19.06 -7.36
N PRO A 105 -16.83 -20.39 -7.15
CA PRO A 105 -17.07 -21.31 -8.24
C PRO A 105 -18.32 -20.91 -9.04
N TYR A 106 -18.19 -20.85 -10.37
CA TYR A 106 -19.29 -20.42 -11.25
C TYR A 106 -20.59 -21.20 -11.02
N VAL A 107 -20.48 -22.51 -10.78
CA VAL A 107 -21.61 -23.41 -10.52
C VAL A 107 -22.39 -22.99 -9.27
N TYR A 108 -21.69 -22.53 -8.22
CA TYR A 108 -22.33 -22.06 -7.00
C TYR A 108 -23.17 -20.81 -7.26
N VAL A 109 -22.60 -19.80 -7.93
CA VAL A 109 -23.30 -18.55 -8.27
C VAL A 109 -24.49 -18.81 -9.18
N ALA A 110 -24.34 -19.70 -10.16
CA ALA A 110 -25.42 -20.09 -11.06
C ALA A 110 -26.59 -20.75 -10.30
N HIS A 111 -26.30 -21.71 -9.41
CA HIS A 111 -27.33 -22.36 -8.60
C HIS A 111 -28.01 -21.38 -7.63
N LEU A 112 -27.25 -20.50 -6.99
CA LEU A 112 -27.80 -19.47 -6.11
C LEU A 112 -28.81 -18.59 -6.84
N ARG A 113 -28.47 -18.13 -8.05
CA ARG A 113 -29.35 -17.31 -8.88
C ARG A 113 -30.58 -18.08 -9.37
N SER A 114 -30.42 -19.33 -9.79
CA SER A 114 -31.55 -20.18 -10.17
C SER A 114 -32.52 -20.39 -9.00
N PHE A 115 -31.99 -20.67 -7.80
CA PHE A 115 -32.79 -20.83 -6.58
C PHE A 115 -33.53 -19.54 -6.23
N LEU A 116 -32.86 -18.38 -6.31
CA LEU A 116 -33.48 -17.08 -6.09
C LEU A 116 -34.71 -16.85 -6.99
N ILE A 117 -34.59 -17.16 -8.28
CA ILE A 117 -35.70 -17.04 -9.24
C ILE A 117 -36.86 -17.95 -8.85
N VAL A 118 -36.60 -19.20 -8.46
CA VAL A 118 -37.64 -20.14 -8.01
C VAL A 118 -38.36 -19.60 -6.77
N VAL A 119 -37.64 -19.06 -5.79
CA VAL A 119 -38.22 -18.46 -4.59
C VAL A 119 -39.10 -17.25 -4.95
N LEU A 120 -38.61 -16.36 -5.82
CA LEU A 120 -39.38 -15.19 -6.26
C LEU A 120 -40.66 -15.58 -7.00
N CYS A 121 -40.62 -16.64 -7.81
CA CYS A 121 -41.81 -17.20 -8.44
C CYS A 121 -42.76 -17.87 -7.44
N ALA A 122 -42.26 -18.50 -6.38
CA ALA A 122 -43.08 -19.19 -5.37
C ALA A 122 -43.79 -18.23 -4.41
N VAL A 123 -43.13 -17.13 -3.99
CA VAL A 123 -43.65 -16.12 -3.06
C VAL A 123 -45.08 -15.64 -3.34
N PRO A 124 -45.47 -15.24 -4.57
CA PRO A 124 -46.84 -14.82 -4.84
C PRO A 124 -47.87 -15.94 -4.60
N PHE A 125 -47.53 -17.20 -4.89
CA PHE A 125 -48.43 -18.33 -4.63
C PHE A 125 -48.58 -18.65 -3.14
N LEU A 126 -47.53 -18.43 -2.35
CA LEU A 126 -47.57 -18.63 -0.90
C LEU A 126 -48.54 -17.66 -0.22
N PHE A 127 -48.57 -16.40 -0.65
CA PHE A 127 -49.41 -15.37 -0.03
C PHE A 127 -50.80 -15.20 -0.69
N ALA A 128 -51.01 -15.76 -1.88
CA ALA A 128 -52.25 -15.58 -2.66
C ALA A 128 -53.52 -15.99 -1.91
N CYS A 129 -53.48 -17.07 -1.12
CA CYS A 129 -54.67 -17.59 -0.44
C CYS A 129 -55.13 -16.74 0.75
N GLU A 130 -54.21 -16.06 1.43
CA GLU A 130 -54.50 -15.30 2.65
C GLU A 130 -54.70 -13.80 2.40
N TRP A 131 -53.93 -13.20 1.49
CA TRP A 131 -53.83 -11.75 1.35
C TRP A 131 -54.46 -11.18 0.07
N GLN A 132 -54.91 -12.05 -0.85
CA GLN A 132 -55.57 -11.68 -2.11
C GLN A 132 -54.85 -10.53 -2.85
N TRP A 133 -55.45 -9.33 -2.93
CA TRP A 133 -54.89 -8.16 -3.60
C TRP A 133 -53.64 -7.58 -2.90
N ALA A 134 -53.50 -7.77 -1.58
CA ALA A 134 -52.32 -7.33 -0.84
C ALA A 134 -51.08 -8.22 -1.11
N THR A 135 -51.26 -9.39 -1.74
CA THR A 135 -50.18 -10.27 -2.22
C THR A 135 -49.24 -9.57 -3.19
N ILE A 136 -49.77 -8.71 -4.07
CA ILE A 136 -49.00 -8.02 -5.11
C ILE A 136 -47.93 -7.08 -4.51
N PRO A 137 -48.30 -6.09 -3.67
CA PRO A 137 -47.29 -5.21 -3.06
C PRO A 137 -46.36 -5.96 -2.10
N LEU A 138 -46.84 -6.99 -1.40
CA LEU A 138 -46.02 -7.77 -0.48
C LEU A 138 -44.96 -8.60 -1.21
N SER A 139 -45.35 -9.31 -2.27
CA SER A 139 -44.42 -10.08 -3.11
C SER A 139 -43.39 -9.19 -3.81
N LEU A 140 -43.81 -8.00 -4.27
CA LEU A 140 -42.89 -7.01 -4.83
C LEU A 140 -41.86 -6.53 -3.78
N LEU A 141 -42.30 -6.26 -2.55
CA LEU A 141 -41.42 -5.86 -1.46
C LEU A 141 -40.37 -6.94 -1.16
N VAL A 142 -40.80 -8.20 -1.05
CA VAL A 142 -39.90 -9.35 -0.87
C VAL A 142 -38.94 -9.49 -2.04
N ALA A 143 -39.41 -9.29 -3.28
CA ALA A 143 -38.58 -9.35 -4.47
C ALA A 143 -37.48 -8.28 -4.47
N VAL A 144 -37.83 -7.03 -4.14
CA VAL A 144 -36.85 -5.94 -4.02
C VAL A 144 -35.83 -6.25 -2.93
N ALA A 145 -36.24 -6.80 -1.79
CA ALA A 145 -35.33 -7.16 -0.71
C ALA A 145 -34.35 -8.27 -1.14
N LEU A 146 -34.85 -9.36 -1.71
CA LEU A 146 -34.03 -10.51 -2.10
C LEU A 146 -33.10 -10.20 -3.28
N LEU A 147 -33.60 -9.51 -4.32
CA LEU A 147 -32.78 -9.07 -5.45
C LEU A 147 -31.75 -8.01 -5.01
N GLY A 148 -32.11 -7.13 -4.07
CA GLY A 148 -31.18 -6.16 -3.49
C GLY A 148 -30.00 -6.83 -2.78
N ILE A 149 -30.26 -7.90 -2.02
CA ILE A 149 -29.21 -8.68 -1.34
C ILE A 149 -28.34 -9.43 -2.35
N GLU A 150 -28.91 -10.02 -3.40
CA GLU A 150 -28.13 -10.66 -4.48
C GLU A 150 -27.19 -9.65 -5.13
N ALA A 151 -27.71 -8.48 -5.53
CA ALA A 151 -26.91 -7.42 -6.15
C ALA A 151 -25.80 -6.91 -5.23
N ALA A 152 -26.08 -6.73 -3.94
CA ALA A 152 -25.08 -6.34 -2.95
C ALA A 152 -23.98 -7.41 -2.79
N SER A 153 -24.35 -8.70 -2.81
CA SER A 153 -23.40 -9.81 -2.69
C SER A 153 -22.40 -9.83 -3.85
N VAL A 154 -22.89 -9.62 -5.09
CA VAL A 154 -22.03 -9.57 -6.29
C VAL A 154 -21.02 -8.42 -6.24
N GLU A 155 -21.39 -7.29 -5.64
CA GLU A 155 -20.49 -6.16 -5.44
C GLU A 155 -19.46 -6.45 -4.34
N CYS A 156 -19.89 -7.06 -3.23
CA CYS A 156 -19.01 -7.45 -2.12
C CYS A 156 -17.96 -8.50 -2.53
N GLU A 157 -18.23 -9.32 -3.55
CA GLU A 157 -17.29 -10.32 -4.08
C GLU A 157 -16.08 -9.69 -4.80
N ARG A 158 -16.15 -8.42 -5.24
CA ARG A 158 -15.10 -7.77 -6.03
C ARG A 158 -14.53 -6.51 -5.33
N PRO A 159 -13.86 -6.65 -4.18
CA PRO A 159 -13.46 -5.51 -3.33
C PRO A 159 -12.45 -4.54 -4.00
N PHE A 160 -11.65 -5.04 -4.94
CA PHE A 160 -10.57 -4.30 -5.61
C PHE A 160 -10.88 -3.95 -7.07
N SER A 161 -12.15 -3.96 -7.47
CA SER A 161 -12.51 -3.69 -8.86
C SER A 161 -12.16 -2.24 -9.24
N SER A 162 -11.74 -2.04 -10.49
CA SER A 162 -11.46 -0.70 -11.05
C SER A 162 -12.73 0.05 -11.48
N SER A 163 -13.91 -0.51 -11.19
CA SER A 163 -15.17 0.07 -11.63
C SER A 163 -15.44 1.38 -10.87
N PRO A 164 -15.95 2.44 -11.53
CA PRO A 164 -16.27 3.74 -10.90
C PRO A 164 -17.36 3.69 -9.81
N SER A 165 -17.85 2.51 -9.44
CA SER A 165 -18.78 2.35 -8.33
C SER A 165 -18.12 2.83 -7.04
N LYS A 166 -18.94 3.47 -6.19
CA LYS A 166 -18.52 4.08 -4.92
C LYS A 166 -18.22 3.07 -3.81
N ASN A 167 -18.48 1.78 -4.03
CA ASN A 167 -18.45 0.77 -2.97
C ASN A 167 -17.14 -0.02 -2.92
N HIS A 168 -16.24 0.19 -3.87
CA HIS A 168 -14.93 -0.48 -3.93
C HIS A 168 -13.88 0.26 -3.10
N HIS A 169 -12.83 -0.47 -2.70
CA HIS A 169 -11.68 0.15 -2.08
C HIS A 169 -10.90 1.00 -3.10
N ASP A 170 -10.77 2.29 -2.84
CA ASP A 170 -10.03 3.25 -3.68
C ASP A 170 -8.50 3.09 -3.48
N LEU A 171 -7.95 2.04 -4.09
CA LEU A 171 -6.52 1.72 -4.04
C LEU A 171 -5.64 2.86 -4.57
N GLU A 172 -6.13 3.63 -5.53
CA GLU A 172 -5.40 4.77 -6.09
C GLU A 172 -5.23 5.87 -5.03
N ARG A 173 -6.32 6.24 -4.34
CA ARG A 173 -6.26 7.22 -3.25
C ARG A 173 -5.37 6.73 -2.11
N PHE A 174 -5.45 5.45 -1.73
CA PHE A 174 -4.56 4.90 -0.71
C PHE A 174 -3.08 4.99 -1.14
N ALA A 175 -2.76 4.68 -2.39
CA ALA A 175 -1.39 4.78 -2.89
C ALA A 175 -0.86 6.22 -2.88
N VAL A 176 -1.68 7.21 -3.28
CA VAL A 176 -1.31 8.63 -3.24
C VAL A 176 -1.11 9.14 -1.81
N LEU A 177 -1.95 8.71 -0.87
CA LEU A 177 -1.80 9.08 0.54
C LEU A 177 -0.51 8.49 1.11
N LEU A 178 -0.22 7.21 0.83
CA LEU A 178 0.99 6.55 1.32
C LEU A 178 2.25 7.22 0.79
N SER A 179 2.32 7.53 -0.51
CA SER A 179 3.49 8.20 -1.09
C SER A 179 3.70 9.60 -0.52
N THR A 180 2.62 10.34 -0.26
CA THR A 180 2.66 11.66 0.35
C THR A 180 3.20 11.58 1.79
N GLU A 181 2.71 10.64 2.58
CA GLU A 181 3.21 10.41 3.96
C GLU A 181 4.68 9.98 3.98
N VAL A 182 5.09 9.06 3.10
CA VAL A 182 6.50 8.66 2.98
C VAL A 182 7.38 9.86 2.62
N SER A 183 6.94 10.69 1.67
CA SER A 183 7.67 11.91 1.28
C SER A 183 7.83 12.88 2.45
N HIS A 184 6.78 13.07 3.24
CA HIS A 184 6.84 13.88 4.46
C HIS A 184 7.74 13.28 5.53
N MET A 185 7.77 11.95 5.69
CA MET A 185 8.69 11.28 6.60
C MET A 185 10.15 11.49 6.20
N LEU A 186 10.47 11.41 4.91
CA LEU A 186 11.81 11.66 4.39
C LEU A 186 12.25 13.11 4.64
N GLN A 187 11.40 14.09 4.32
CA GLN A 187 11.67 15.50 4.59
C GLN A 187 11.93 15.77 6.08
N ARG A 188 11.17 15.13 6.97
CA ARG A 188 11.38 15.22 8.43
C ARG A 188 12.70 14.59 8.86
N ALA A 189 13.11 13.48 8.25
CA ALA A 189 14.39 12.84 8.55
C ALA A 189 15.57 13.70 8.10
N GLU A 190 15.53 14.26 6.88
CA GLU A 190 16.54 15.17 6.36
C GLU A 190 16.68 16.43 7.24
N ALA A 191 15.56 17.03 7.65
CA ALA A 191 15.58 18.19 8.55
C ALA A 191 16.23 17.87 9.91
N ARG A 192 15.98 16.67 10.46
CA ARG A 192 16.62 16.21 11.70
C ARG A 192 18.11 15.97 11.52
N ALA A 193 18.53 15.39 10.40
CA ALA A 193 19.94 15.18 10.08
C ALA A 193 20.67 16.53 9.96
N ALA A 194 20.08 17.50 9.27
CA ALA A 194 20.63 18.85 9.15
C ALA A 194 20.74 19.57 10.51
N ALA A 195 19.72 19.46 11.36
CA ALA A 195 19.75 20.04 12.72
C ALA A 195 20.83 19.40 13.59
N GLY A 196 21.00 18.07 13.53
CA GLY A 196 22.06 17.35 14.24
C GLY A 196 23.47 17.76 13.80
N ALA A 197 23.69 17.93 12.50
CA ALA A 197 24.96 18.42 11.95
C ALA A 197 25.30 19.84 12.43
N GLN A 198 24.28 20.71 12.50
CA GLN A 198 24.45 22.10 12.94
C GLN A 198 24.71 22.21 14.46
N GLN A 199 24.14 21.29 15.25
CA GLN A 199 24.41 21.21 16.70
C GLN A 199 25.82 20.70 16.99
N SER A 200 26.29 19.66 16.29
CA SER A 200 27.68 19.19 16.38
C SER A 200 28.69 20.26 15.95
N GLY A 201 28.37 21.05 14.91
CA GLY A 201 29.18 22.19 14.49
C GLY A 201 29.26 23.31 15.54
N ARG A 202 28.14 23.63 16.20
CA ARG A 202 28.10 24.61 17.31
C ARG A 202 28.88 24.16 18.54
N GLU A 203 28.78 22.91 18.94
CA GLU A 203 29.55 22.35 20.07
C GLU A 203 31.05 22.36 19.78
N ARG A 204 31.46 22.01 18.55
CA ARG A 204 32.87 22.10 18.12
C ARG A 204 33.40 23.54 18.07
N ALA A 205 32.58 24.50 17.63
CA ALA A 205 32.93 25.92 17.65
C ALA A 205 33.06 26.46 19.09
N ALA A 206 32.14 26.09 19.99
CA ALA A 206 32.20 26.46 21.40
C ALA A 206 33.42 25.85 22.13
N CYS A 207 33.82 24.62 21.80
CA CYS A 207 35.07 24.03 22.29
C CYS A 207 36.32 24.78 21.80
N MET A 208 36.31 25.37 20.60
CA MET A 208 37.45 26.14 20.08
C MET A 208 37.53 27.55 20.69
N GLU A 209 36.40 28.21 20.96
CA GLU A 209 36.39 29.52 21.63
C GLU A 209 36.73 29.42 23.14
N GLY A 210 36.39 28.31 23.80
CA GLY A 210 36.79 28.04 25.19
C GLY A 210 38.27 27.67 25.38
N GLY A 211 39.02 27.41 24.31
CA GLY A 211 40.44 27.03 24.35
C GLY A 211 41.44 28.19 24.42
N ALA A 212 40.98 29.44 24.30
CA ALA A 212 41.86 30.62 24.27
C ALA A 212 41.98 31.37 25.61
N GLY A 213 41.37 30.90 26.70
CA GLY A 213 41.38 31.61 27.96
C GLY A 213 41.24 30.72 29.18
N THR A 214 42.32 30.65 29.96
CA THR A 214 42.44 30.18 31.36
C THR A 214 42.50 28.66 31.57
N GLY A 215 43.58 28.23 32.23
CA GLY A 215 43.79 26.84 32.64
C GLY A 215 42.74 26.39 33.65
N ALA A 216 41.91 25.43 33.24
CA ALA A 216 41.06 24.61 34.09
C ALA A 216 41.05 23.17 33.52
N PRO A 217 40.99 22.13 34.38
CA PRO A 217 41.25 20.75 33.96
C PRO A 217 40.15 20.19 33.03
N ALA A 218 40.59 19.35 32.09
CA ALA A 218 39.85 18.78 30.97
C ALA A 218 38.44 18.23 31.34
N PRO A 219 37.41 18.43 30.49
CA PRO A 219 36.10 17.86 30.72
C PRO A 219 36.16 16.33 30.59
N ARG A 220 35.73 15.67 31.67
CA ARG A 220 35.62 14.21 31.77
C ARG A 220 34.71 13.70 30.65
N VAL A 221 35.24 12.75 29.88
CA VAL A 221 34.50 11.91 28.94
C VAL A 221 33.26 11.37 29.67
N TRP A 222 32.08 11.80 29.24
CA TRP A 222 30.82 11.19 29.66
C TRP A 222 30.69 9.85 28.91
N VAL A 223 31.31 8.81 29.47
CA VAL A 223 30.92 7.43 29.17
C VAL A 223 29.55 7.25 29.81
N ALA A 224 28.48 7.33 29.00
CA ALA A 224 27.16 6.92 29.41
C ALA A 224 27.20 5.42 29.75
N LYS A 225 27.27 5.10 31.04
CA LYS A 225 27.01 3.75 31.54
C LYS A 225 25.51 3.47 31.32
N CYS A 226 25.19 2.64 30.35
CA CYS A 226 23.92 1.92 30.33
C CYS A 226 23.93 0.90 31.47
N THR A 227 23.03 1.10 32.43
CA THR A 227 22.47 0.06 33.30
C THR A 227 21.02 -0.12 32.94
#